data_AF-A0A2G2QT02-F1
#
_entry.id   AF-A0A2G2QT02-F1
#
_cell.length_a   1.000
_cell.length_b   1.000
_cell.length_c   1.000
_cell.angle_alpha   90.00
_cell.angle_beta   90.00
_cell.angle_gamma   90.00
#
_symmetry.space_group_name_H-M   'P 1'
#
loop_
_entity.id
_entity.type
_entity.pdbx_description
1 polymer ?
#
loop_
_entity_poly.entity_id
_entity_poly.type
_entity_poly.pdbx_seq_one_letter_code
_entity_poly.pdbx_strand_id
1 'polypeptide(L)'
;MRGLEQKLPEGADKEFLKETIDCFEAGANRATIVMAWILAMDHLFVYILSNKLRLDPFNDVLAKNTDRSVKIKKVLVRDDFSEIKDSKFIDFCRQAKIISPDVKKILDQKLDTRNSSAHPSGVTINKTKVIDFVEDLVENVVLKYTV
;
A
#
# COMPACT_ATOMS: atom_id res chain seq x y z
N MET A 1 3.87 4.82 17.84
CA MET A 1 4.33 4.92 16.43
C MET A 1 5.82 4.67 16.28
N ARG A 2 6.74 5.37 16.97
CA ARG A 2 8.21 5.12 16.85
C ARG A 2 8.64 3.66 16.99
N GLY A 3 8.03 2.89 17.89
CA GLY A 3 8.32 1.46 18.02
C GLY A 3 8.05 0.61 16.76
N LEU A 4 7.25 1.08 15.81
CA LEU A 4 7.01 0.38 14.53
C LEU A 4 8.25 0.42 13.62
N GLU A 5 8.98 1.54 13.60
CA GLU A 5 10.17 1.69 12.74
C GLU A 5 11.28 0.70 13.11
N GLN A 6 11.33 0.29 14.38
CA GLN A 6 12.31 -0.66 14.90
C GLN A 6 12.02 -2.10 14.45
N LYS A 7 10.81 -2.39 13.96
CA LYS A 7 10.42 -3.70 13.45
C LYS A 7 10.85 -3.91 12.00
N LEU A 8 11.17 -2.84 11.27
CA LEU A 8 11.62 -2.91 9.89
C LEU A 8 13.15 -3.07 9.84
N PRO A 9 13.67 -3.84 8.86
CA PRO A 9 15.11 -3.87 8.58
C PRO A 9 15.60 -2.49 8.12
N GLU A 10 16.92 -2.26 8.19
CA GLU A 10 17.52 -1.06 7.59
C GLU A 10 17.26 -1.00 6.09
N GLY A 11 16.93 0.19 5.58
CA GLY A 11 16.63 0.41 4.16
C GLY A 11 15.57 1.48 3.93
N ALA A 12 15.20 1.65 2.66
CA ALA A 12 14.30 2.71 2.19
C ALA A 12 12.94 2.69 2.90
N ASP A 13 12.33 1.51 3.13
CA ASP A 13 11.04 1.40 3.81
C ASP A 13 11.07 1.95 5.24
N LYS A 14 12.17 1.69 5.98
CA LYS A 14 12.36 2.17 7.34
C LYS A 14 12.59 3.68 7.37
N GLU A 15 13.42 4.19 6.46
CA GLU A 15 13.67 5.62 6.32
C GLU A 15 12.37 6.37 5.96
N PHE A 16 11.57 5.84 5.04
CA PHE A 16 10.31 6.44 4.63
C PHE A 16 9.22 6.33 5.72
N LEU A 17 9.19 5.24 6.49
CA LEU A 17 8.33 5.13 7.68
C LEU A 17 8.73 6.15 8.76
N LYS A 18 10.03 6.41 8.93
CA LYS A 18 10.51 7.43 9.86
C LYS A 18 10.00 8.83 9.46
N GLU A 19 10.13 9.21 8.19
CA GLU A 19 9.56 10.47 7.67
C GLU A 19 8.03 10.54 7.85
N THR A 20 7.35 9.41 7.66
CA THR A 20 5.90 9.29 7.90
C THR A 20 5.56 9.56 9.36
N ILE A 21 6.35 9.03 10.30
CA ILE A 21 6.16 9.27 11.75
C ILE A 21 6.51 10.72 12.11
N ASP A 22 7.53 11.31 11.50
CA ASP A 22 7.88 12.72 11.70
C ASP A 22 6.68 13.64 11.31
N CYS A 23 5.99 13.33 10.22
CA CYS A 23 4.75 14.02 9.83
C CYS A 23 3.65 13.91 10.90
N PHE A 24 3.50 12.73 11.51
CA PHE A 24 2.51 12.52 12.57
C PHE A 24 2.81 13.37 13.80
N GLU A 25 4.09 13.41 14.21
CA GLU A 25 4.54 14.18 15.38
C GLU A 25 4.38 15.70 15.17
N ALA A 26 4.58 16.17 13.94
CA ALA A 26 4.30 17.55 13.53
C ALA A 26 2.80 17.89 13.44
N GLY A 27 1.90 16.91 13.63
CA GLY A 27 0.45 17.09 13.51
C GLY A 27 -0.08 17.08 12.08
N ALA A 28 0.74 16.70 11.10
CA ALA A 28 0.35 16.58 9.69
C ALA A 28 -0.39 15.25 9.43
N ASN A 29 -1.55 15.07 10.07
CA ASN A 29 -2.32 13.82 10.07
C ASN A 29 -2.68 13.30 8.67
N ARG A 30 -3.12 14.20 7.77
CA ARG A 30 -3.47 13.84 6.38
C ARG A 30 -2.26 13.38 5.59
N ALA A 31 -1.13 14.08 5.75
CA ALA A 31 0.14 13.70 5.11
C ALA A 31 0.60 12.33 5.61
N THR A 32 0.52 12.08 6.92
CA THR A 32 0.85 10.78 7.52
C THR A 32 0.06 9.64 6.88
N ILE A 33 -1.26 9.78 6.71
CA ILE A 33 -2.11 8.78 6.05
C ILE A 33 -1.66 8.53 4.61
N VAL A 34 -1.41 9.60 3.85
CA VAL A 34 -0.99 9.48 2.45
C VAL A 34 0.38 8.79 2.35
N MET A 35 1.34 9.16 3.19
CA MET A 35 2.68 8.55 3.18
C MET A 35 2.65 7.08 3.62
N ALA A 36 1.92 6.74 4.69
CA ALA A 36 1.76 5.35 5.13
C ALA A 36 1.12 4.47 4.04
N TRP A 37 0.15 5.01 3.30
CA TRP A 37 -0.43 4.33 2.15
C TRP A 37 0.59 4.11 1.04
N ILE A 38 1.36 5.13 0.68
CA ILE A 38 2.41 5.04 -0.34
C ILE A 38 3.42 3.95 0.03
N LEU A 39 3.87 3.93 1.29
CA LEU A 39 4.78 2.91 1.81
C LEU A 39 4.23 1.49 1.60
N ALA A 40 3.00 1.24 2.05
CA ALA A 40 2.40 -0.08 1.96
C ALA A 40 2.20 -0.55 0.51
N MET A 41 1.83 0.36 -0.39
CA MET A 41 1.65 0.05 -1.81
C MET A 41 2.97 -0.24 -2.51
N ASP A 42 3.98 0.61 -2.30
CA ASP A 42 5.31 0.41 -2.88
C ASP A 42 5.95 -0.89 -2.38
N HIS A 43 5.81 -1.17 -1.08
CA HIS A 43 6.26 -2.42 -0.49
C HIS A 43 5.62 -3.64 -1.18
N LEU A 44 4.30 -3.61 -1.47
CA LEU A 44 3.65 -4.67 -2.23
C LEU A 44 4.15 -4.76 -3.69
N PHE A 45 4.48 -3.64 -4.34
CA PHE A 45 5.08 -3.66 -5.68
C PHE A 45 6.42 -4.38 -5.67
N VAL A 46 7.29 -4.04 -4.72
CA VAL A 46 8.61 -4.66 -4.54
C VAL A 46 8.46 -6.14 -4.16
N TYR A 47 7.54 -6.46 -3.25
CA TYR A 47 7.21 -7.85 -2.89
C TYR A 47 6.83 -8.67 -4.13
N ILE A 48 5.95 -8.16 -5.00
CA ILE A 48 5.56 -8.89 -6.20
C ILE A 48 6.74 -9.04 -7.18
N LEU A 49 7.49 -7.97 -7.45
CA LEU A 49 8.59 -7.98 -8.42
C LEU A 49 9.80 -8.83 -8.01
N SER A 50 10.09 -8.90 -6.73
CA SER A 50 11.25 -9.63 -6.19
C SER A 50 11.17 -11.15 -6.36
N ASN A 51 10.01 -11.72 -6.70
CA ASN A 51 9.85 -13.16 -6.85
C ASN A 51 8.91 -13.53 -8.00
N LYS A 52 9.42 -14.31 -8.97
CA LYS A 52 8.64 -14.79 -10.12
C LYS A 52 7.40 -15.59 -9.73
N LEU A 53 7.44 -16.33 -8.62
CA LEU A 53 6.28 -17.07 -8.11
C LEU A 53 5.11 -16.16 -7.71
N ARG A 54 5.37 -14.86 -7.50
CA ARG A 54 4.37 -13.82 -7.22
C ARG A 54 4.07 -12.99 -8.47
N LEU A 55 5.10 -12.63 -9.24
CA LEU A 55 4.96 -11.82 -10.45
C LEU A 55 4.19 -12.54 -11.58
N ASP A 56 4.47 -13.81 -11.82
CA ASP A 56 3.82 -14.57 -12.90
C ASP A 56 2.30 -14.68 -12.70
N PRO A 57 1.77 -15.13 -11.54
CA PRO A 57 0.31 -15.16 -11.33
C PRO A 57 -0.33 -13.77 -11.31
N PHE A 58 0.38 -12.72 -10.86
CA PHE A 58 -0.10 -11.35 -10.99
C PHE A 58 -0.29 -10.96 -12.47
N ASN A 59 0.72 -11.22 -13.29
CA ASN A 59 0.69 -10.92 -14.72
C ASN A 59 -0.36 -11.76 -15.47
N ASP A 60 -0.59 -13.01 -15.07
CA ASP A 60 -1.65 -13.84 -15.66
C ASP A 60 -3.05 -13.25 -15.42
N VAL A 61 -3.30 -12.70 -14.23
CA VAL A 61 -4.55 -11.99 -13.91
C VAL A 61 -4.65 -10.69 -14.69
N LEU A 62 -3.57 -9.90 -14.71
CA LEU A 62 -3.51 -8.62 -15.42
C LEU A 62 -3.76 -8.79 -16.93
N ALA A 63 -3.17 -9.81 -17.56
CA ALA A 63 -3.34 -10.09 -18.98
C ALA A 63 -4.82 -10.39 -19.33
N LYS A 64 -5.52 -11.09 -18.44
CA LYS A 64 -6.94 -11.47 -18.58
C LYS A 64 -7.91 -10.33 -18.24
N ASN A 65 -7.44 -9.25 -17.62
CA ASN A 65 -8.29 -8.12 -17.28
C ASN A 65 -8.92 -7.49 -18.54
N THR A 66 -10.24 -7.32 -18.52
CA THR A 66 -11.01 -6.73 -19.62
C THR A 66 -11.35 -5.25 -19.40
N ASP A 67 -11.06 -4.70 -18.22
CA ASP A 67 -11.26 -3.29 -17.91
C ASP A 67 -10.32 -2.42 -18.76
N ARG A 68 -10.90 -1.64 -19.68
CA ARG A 68 -10.19 -0.78 -20.64
C ARG A 68 -9.44 0.37 -19.98
N SER A 69 -9.69 0.67 -18.70
CA SER A 69 -8.94 1.70 -17.97
C SER A 69 -7.53 1.26 -17.60
N VAL A 70 -7.25 -0.06 -17.60
CA VAL A 70 -5.91 -0.61 -17.41
C VAL A 70 -5.40 -1.09 -18.77
N LYS A 71 -4.47 -0.35 -19.36
CA LYS A 71 -3.96 -0.60 -20.72
C LYS A 71 -2.83 -1.62 -20.73
N ILE A 72 -1.97 -1.58 -19.72
CA ILE A 72 -0.88 -2.52 -19.56
C ILE A 72 -1.39 -3.95 -19.34
N LYS A 73 -0.68 -4.92 -19.92
CA LYS A 73 -1.02 -6.35 -19.84
C LYS A 73 0.00 -7.16 -19.05
N LYS A 74 1.14 -6.57 -18.73
CA LYS A 74 2.22 -7.21 -18.02
C LYS A 74 3.06 -6.15 -17.33
N VAL A 75 3.36 -6.37 -16.05
CA VAL A 75 4.35 -5.63 -15.29
C VAL A 75 5.73 -6.29 -15.47
N LEU A 76 6.72 -5.48 -15.79
CA LEU A 76 8.14 -5.83 -15.95
C LEU A 76 9.03 -5.07 -14.97
N VAL A 77 8.68 -3.81 -14.71
CA VAL A 77 9.42 -2.92 -13.80
C VAL A 77 8.46 -2.23 -12.82
N ARG A 78 9.01 -1.62 -11.78
CA ARG A 78 8.23 -0.97 -10.72
C ARG A 78 7.30 0.14 -11.25
N ASP A 79 7.74 0.90 -12.23
CA ASP A 79 6.95 2.03 -12.75
C ASP A 79 5.71 1.60 -13.53
N ASP A 80 5.67 0.36 -14.02
CA ASP A 80 4.50 -0.21 -14.70
C ASP A 80 3.26 -0.28 -13.79
N PHE A 81 3.45 -0.37 -12.47
CA PHE A 81 2.33 -0.34 -11.52
C PHE A 81 1.60 1.00 -11.51
N SER A 82 2.23 2.10 -11.94
CA SER A 82 1.60 3.42 -12.02
C SER A 82 0.47 3.48 -13.06
N GLU A 83 0.43 2.54 -14.01
CA GLU A 83 -0.66 2.40 -14.98
C GLU A 83 -1.90 1.68 -14.40
N ILE A 84 -1.82 1.20 -13.16
CA ILE A 84 -2.88 0.45 -12.49
C ILE A 84 -3.39 1.27 -11.31
N LYS A 85 -4.70 1.54 -11.28
CA LYS A 85 -5.34 2.19 -10.13
C LYS A 85 -5.21 1.30 -8.88
N ASP A 86 -4.96 1.89 -7.72
CA ASP A 86 -4.80 1.17 -6.44
C ASP A 86 -5.90 0.11 -6.19
N SER A 87 -7.17 0.46 -6.42
CA SER A 87 -8.29 -0.48 -6.24
C SER A 87 -8.18 -1.71 -7.15
N LYS A 88 -7.78 -1.51 -8.41
CA LYS A 88 -7.56 -2.60 -9.36
C LYS A 88 -6.33 -3.42 -9.01
N PHE A 89 -5.26 -2.76 -8.58
CA PHE A 89 -4.07 -3.45 -8.10
C PHE A 89 -4.40 -4.40 -6.93
N ILE A 90 -5.17 -3.93 -5.94
CA ILE A 90 -5.61 -4.74 -4.80
C ILE A 90 -6.47 -5.93 -5.26
N ASP A 91 -7.41 -5.69 -6.18
CA ASP A 91 -8.23 -6.76 -6.77
C ASP A 91 -7.38 -7.81 -7.51
N PHE A 92 -6.37 -7.37 -8.28
CA PHE A 92 -5.46 -8.28 -8.98
C PHE A 92 -4.60 -9.08 -8.00
N CYS A 93 -4.07 -8.46 -6.95
CA CYS A 93 -3.35 -9.15 -5.89
C CYS A 93 -4.21 -10.24 -5.24
N ARG A 94 -5.50 -9.96 -5.01
CA ARG A 94 -6.43 -10.96 -4.45
C ARG A 94 -6.68 -12.09 -5.42
N GLN A 95 -6.98 -11.79 -6.69
CA GLN A 95 -7.25 -12.78 -7.72
C GLN A 95 -6.04 -13.70 -7.97
N ALA A 96 -4.84 -13.13 -7.93
CA ALA A 96 -3.57 -13.85 -8.04
C ALA A 96 -3.20 -14.62 -6.75
N LYS A 97 -4.02 -14.53 -5.70
CA LYS A 97 -3.82 -15.14 -4.37
C LYS A 97 -2.53 -14.67 -3.65
N ILE A 98 -2.05 -13.48 -3.98
CA ILE A 98 -0.86 -12.87 -3.37
C ILE A 98 -1.20 -12.35 -1.97
N ILE A 99 -2.40 -11.76 -1.83
CA ILE A 99 -2.92 -11.28 -0.55
C ILE A 99 -4.14 -12.10 -0.08
N SER A 100 -4.36 -12.17 1.23
CA SER A 100 -5.52 -12.86 1.80
C SER A 100 -6.82 -12.04 1.65
N PRO A 101 -8.01 -12.64 1.79
CA PRO A 101 -9.27 -11.91 1.81
C PRO A 101 -9.32 -10.82 2.89
N ASP A 102 -8.79 -11.10 4.09
CA ASP A 102 -8.78 -10.14 5.19
C ASP A 102 -7.86 -8.95 4.90
N VAL A 103 -6.68 -9.20 4.32
CA VAL A 103 -5.77 -8.12 3.90
C VAL A 103 -6.41 -7.27 2.81
N LYS A 104 -7.12 -7.88 1.85
CA LYS A 104 -7.89 -7.12 0.86
C LYS A 104 -8.89 -6.19 1.54
N LYS A 105 -9.66 -6.69 2.51
CA LYS A 105 -10.66 -5.89 3.24
C LYS A 105 -10.01 -4.72 3.99
N ILE A 106 -8.85 -4.94 4.62
CA ILE A 106 -8.08 -3.87 5.26
C ILE A 106 -7.64 -2.84 4.22
N LEU A 107 -7.03 -3.27 3.11
CA LEU A 107 -6.55 -2.37 2.06
C LEU A 107 -7.69 -1.55 1.42
N ASP A 108 -8.84 -2.17 1.13
CA ASP A 108 -10.01 -1.47 0.59
C ASP A 108 -10.49 -0.38 1.56
N GLN A 109 -10.63 -0.70 2.85
CA GLN A 109 -11.05 0.27 3.88
C GLN A 109 -10.05 1.42 4.03
N LYS A 110 -8.75 1.12 3.99
CA LYS A 110 -7.69 2.12 4.13
C LYS A 110 -7.56 2.97 2.86
N LEU A 111 -7.81 2.42 1.68
CA LEU A 111 -7.87 3.18 0.43
C LEU A 111 -8.92 4.30 0.49
N ASP A 112 -10.13 4.02 0.99
CA ASP A 112 -11.18 5.03 1.16
C ASP A 112 -10.78 6.14 2.13
N THR A 113 -10.10 5.77 3.21
CA THR A 113 -9.57 6.73 4.18
C THR A 113 -8.45 7.59 3.57
N ARG A 114 -7.56 6.99 2.77
CA ARG A 114 -6.52 7.72 2.04
C ARG A 114 -7.13 8.68 1.03
N ASN A 115 -8.14 8.25 0.26
CA ASN A 115 -8.81 9.08 -0.74
C ASN A 115 -9.46 10.31 -0.07
N SER A 116 -10.11 10.12 1.08
CA SER A 116 -10.67 11.23 1.86
C SER A 116 -9.60 12.20 2.39
N SER A 117 -8.39 11.69 2.67
CA SER A 117 -7.28 12.44 3.26
C SER A 117 -6.46 13.20 2.21
N ALA A 118 -6.36 12.69 0.99
CA ALA A 118 -5.61 13.25 -0.13
C ALA A 118 -6.24 14.48 -0.78
N HIS A 119 -7.51 14.77 -0.46
CA HIS A 119 -8.23 15.97 -0.92
C HIS A 119 -8.62 16.84 0.29
N PRO A 120 -8.68 18.18 0.15
CA PRO A 120 -9.17 19.09 1.18
C PRO A 120 -10.69 18.92 1.34
N SER A 121 -11.09 17.80 1.93
CA SER A 121 -12.46 17.42 2.26
C SER A 121 -12.86 18.01 3.61
N GLY A 122 -14.16 18.12 3.87
CA GLY A 122 -14.69 18.50 5.20
C GLY A 122 -14.46 17.46 6.30
N VAL A 123 -13.72 16.38 6.02
CA VAL A 123 -13.47 15.29 6.99
C VAL A 123 -12.36 15.68 7.95
N THR A 124 -12.65 15.65 9.25
CA THR A 124 -11.62 15.80 10.28
C THR A 124 -10.85 14.50 10.47
N ILE A 125 -9.53 14.54 10.33
CA ILE A 125 -8.64 13.41 10.60
C ILE A 125 -7.95 13.65 11.94
N ASN A 126 -8.34 12.88 12.96
CA ASN A 126 -7.76 12.94 14.30
C ASN A 126 -6.56 11.98 14.44
N LYS A 127 -5.79 12.15 15.51
CA LYS A 127 -4.57 11.35 15.75
C LYS A 127 -4.86 9.86 15.92
N THR A 128 -5.96 9.48 16.58
CA THR A 128 -6.31 8.07 16.81
C THR A 128 -6.60 7.34 15.50
N LYS A 129 -7.29 7.98 14.56
CA LYS A 129 -7.51 7.44 13.21
C LYS A 129 -6.20 7.25 12.44
N VAL A 130 -5.23 8.16 12.61
CA VAL A 130 -3.91 8.01 11.98
C VAL A 130 -3.13 6.85 12.58
N ILE A 131 -3.15 6.69 13.91
CA ILE A 131 -2.49 5.57 14.60
C ILE A 131 -3.04 4.24 14.08
N ASP A 132 -4.37 4.06 14.11
CA ASP A 132 -5.05 2.88 13.56
C ASP A 132 -4.72 2.64 12.08
N PHE A 133 -4.63 3.71 11.29
CA PHE A 133 -4.26 3.61 9.88
C PHE A 133 -2.85 3.07 9.66
N VAL A 134 -1.87 3.66 10.35
CA VAL A 134 -0.46 3.31 10.22
C VAL A 134 -0.19 1.91 10.78
N GLU A 135 -0.72 1.59 11.96
CA GLU A 135 -0.53 0.28 12.59
C GLU A 135 -1.10 -0.83 11.73
N ASP A 136 -2.31 -0.68 11.18
CA ASP A 136 -2.89 -1.71 10.32
C ASP A 136 -2.05 -1.97 9.06
N LEU A 137 -1.57 -0.91 8.40
CA LEU A 137 -0.77 -1.08 7.18
C LEU A 137 0.61 -1.67 7.49
N VAL A 138 1.28 -1.21 8.54
CA VAL A 138 2.60 -1.72 8.89
C VAL A 138 2.52 -3.18 9.33
N GLU A 139 1.62 -3.53 10.25
CA GLU A 139 1.53 -4.89 10.79
C GLU A 139 0.95 -5.88 9.78
N ASN A 140 -0.11 -5.51 9.05
CA ASN A 140 -0.84 -6.45 8.20
C ASN A 140 -0.39 -6.44 6.73
N VAL A 141 0.47 -5.49 6.33
CA VAL A 141 1.01 -5.42 4.97
C VAL A 141 2.54 -5.47 5.01
N VAL A 142 3.19 -4.43 5.53
CA VAL A 142 4.66 -4.28 5.43
C VAL A 142 5.41 -5.40 6.17
N LEU A 143 5.04 -5.71 7.41
CA LEU A 143 5.67 -6.78 8.17
C LEU A 143 5.22 -8.18 7.75
N LYS A 144 4.05 -8.27 7.10
CA LYS A 144 3.45 -9.55 6.69
C LYS A 144 4.02 -10.07 5.37
N TYR A 145 4.35 -9.18 4.44
CA TYR A 145 4.77 -9.52 3.07
C TYR A 145 6.26 -9.25 2.87
N THR A 146 7.12 -10.04 3.54
CA THR A 146 8.56 -9.79 3.52
C THR A 146 9.17 -9.94 2.12
N VAL A 147 9.94 -8.93 1.73
CA VAL A 147 10.72 -8.86 0.48
C VAL A 147 11.99 -9.70 0.58
#